data_AF-A0A9P0F7X3-F1
#
_entry.id   AF-A0A9P0F7X3-F1
#
_cell.length_a   1.000
_cell.length_b   1.000
_cell.length_c   1.000
_cell.angle_alpha   90.00
_cell.angle_beta   90.00
_cell.angle_gamma   90.00
#
_symmetry.space_group_name_H-M   'P 1'
#
loop_
_entity.id
_entity.type
_entity.pdbx_description
1 polymer ?
#
loop_
_entity_poly.entity_id
_entity_poly.type
_entity_poly.pdbx_seq_one_letter_code
_entity_poly.pdbx_strand_id
1 'polypeptide(L)'
;MSPKIEGKRWSALKIFSENELVAEFSHRPAEASVMRAPQPPERPWIPLSRPNRSRPTCLITVMCYNVLCDKYATRQMYGYCPSWALAWDYRKKAILAEIKHYTADIISLQEVETDQFYKFFLPELKRDGYDGIFSPKSRAKTMAENDRKFVDGCAIFFRTAKFSLIKEHLIEFNQLAMANSEGSDDMLNRVMPKDNIGLAALLKTKEAAWDNEKYFNFDDFFQNSVIFVVIFPSFHVLK
;
A
#
# COMPACT_ATOMS: atom_id res chain seq x y z
N MET A 1 -6.50 26.05 30.38
CA MET A 1 -7.49 25.66 29.35
C MET A 1 -6.74 25.38 28.06
N SER A 2 -6.46 24.11 27.78
CA SER A 2 -5.72 23.67 26.59
C SER A 2 -6.71 23.27 25.50
N PRO A 3 -6.54 23.65 24.22
CA PRO A 3 -7.49 23.29 23.18
C PRO A 3 -7.41 21.80 22.86
N LYS A 4 -8.54 21.11 22.92
CA LYS A 4 -8.71 19.73 22.44
C LYS A 4 -8.56 19.73 20.91
N ILE A 5 -7.60 18.95 20.40
CA ILE A 5 -7.46 18.67 18.98
C ILE A 5 -8.52 17.63 18.61
N GLU A 6 -9.51 18.05 17.84
CA GLU A 6 -10.62 17.23 17.38
C GLU A 6 -10.14 16.28 16.26
N GLY A 7 -10.20 14.98 16.54
CA GLY A 7 -9.74 13.93 15.64
C GLY A 7 -10.53 13.90 14.34
N LYS A 8 -9.87 14.18 13.22
CA LYS A 8 -10.45 13.99 11.88
C LYS A 8 -10.65 12.50 11.61
N ARG A 9 -11.94 12.13 11.58
CA ARG A 9 -12.47 10.82 11.19
C ARG A 9 -12.10 10.54 9.73
N TRP A 10 -11.33 9.48 9.49
CA TRP A 10 -11.09 8.96 8.14
C TRP A 10 -12.41 8.41 7.59
N SER A 11 -12.90 8.99 6.50
CA SER A 11 -14.04 8.48 5.74
C SER A 11 -13.61 7.25 4.95
N ALA A 12 -14.17 6.10 5.31
CA ALA A 12 -14.04 4.87 4.52
C ALA A 12 -14.66 5.12 3.14
N LEU A 13 -13.85 5.03 2.08
CA LEU A 13 -14.35 5.09 0.71
C LEU A 13 -15.00 3.75 0.37
N LYS A 14 -16.28 3.77 -0.01
CA LYS A 14 -16.93 2.64 -0.70
C LYS A 14 -16.41 2.63 -2.13
N ILE A 15 -15.74 1.54 -2.53
CA ILE A 15 -15.28 1.33 -3.90
C ILE A 15 -15.93 0.06 -4.43
N PHE A 16 -16.74 0.21 -5.47
CA PHE A 16 -17.09 -0.87 -6.39
C PHE A 16 -17.14 -0.26 -7.79
N SER A 17 -16.42 -0.84 -8.75
CA SER A 17 -16.96 -1.22 -10.06
C SER A 17 -15.85 -1.64 -11.03
N GLU A 18 -16.04 -2.78 -11.70
CA GLU A 18 -15.48 -3.09 -13.02
C GLU A 18 -16.59 -3.70 -13.88
N ASN A 19 -16.76 -3.17 -15.11
CA ASN A 19 -17.43 -3.85 -16.21
C ASN A 19 -16.34 -4.33 -17.16
N GLU A 20 -15.95 -5.59 -17.08
CA GLU A 20 -15.47 -6.40 -18.22
C GLU A 20 -15.13 -7.83 -17.77
N LEU A 21 -16.13 -8.61 -17.36
CA LEU A 21 -16.01 -10.08 -17.26
C LEU A 21 -17.38 -10.72 -17.54
N VAL A 22 -17.78 -10.76 -18.81
CA VAL A 22 -18.90 -11.60 -19.28
C VAL A 22 -18.32 -12.78 -20.07
N ALA A 23 -17.68 -13.70 -19.37
CA ALA A 23 -17.36 -15.09 -19.72
C ALA A 23 -16.47 -15.59 -18.58
N GLU A 24 -16.75 -16.61 -17.77
CA GLU A 24 -17.66 -17.73 -17.80
C GLU A 24 -18.24 -17.90 -16.38
N PHE A 25 -19.55 -18.09 -16.23
CA PHE A 25 -20.14 -18.54 -14.97
C PHE A 25 -21.35 -19.42 -15.31
N SER A 26 -21.16 -20.74 -15.40
CA SER A 26 -22.27 -21.66 -15.69
C SER A 26 -23.08 -22.09 -14.45
N HIS A 27 -22.85 -21.51 -13.26
CA HIS A 27 -23.60 -21.88 -12.06
C HIS A 27 -24.07 -20.63 -11.30
N ARG A 28 -25.17 -20.01 -11.78
CA ARG A 28 -26.00 -19.10 -10.97
C ARG A 28 -27.39 -19.73 -10.78
N PRO A 29 -27.96 -19.74 -9.56
CA PRO A 29 -29.40 -19.93 -9.41
C PRO A 29 -30.11 -18.73 -10.04
N ALA A 30 -31.22 -19.01 -10.75
CA ALA A 30 -32.07 -18.02 -11.38
C ALA A 30 -32.74 -17.11 -10.34
N GLU A 31 -33.02 -15.88 -10.75
CA GLU A 31 -33.88 -14.89 -10.07
C GLU A 31 -33.28 -14.16 -8.86
N ALA A 32 -32.34 -13.26 -9.15
CA ALA A 32 -32.22 -12.00 -8.40
C ALA A 32 -31.99 -10.88 -9.40
N SER A 33 -32.94 -9.96 -9.52
CA SER A 33 -32.82 -8.74 -10.33
C SER A 33 -31.58 -7.97 -9.87
N VAL A 34 -30.52 -7.99 -10.69
CA VAL A 34 -29.28 -7.26 -10.41
C VAL A 34 -29.60 -5.77 -10.57
N MET A 35 -29.96 -5.09 -9.49
CA MET A 35 -29.91 -3.63 -9.45
C MET A 35 -28.46 -3.22 -9.70
N ARG A 36 -28.14 -2.79 -10.93
CA ARG A 36 -26.86 -2.15 -11.24
C ARG A 36 -26.88 -0.77 -10.60
N ALA A 37 -26.30 -0.66 -9.41
CA ALA A 37 -25.99 0.64 -8.84
C ALA A 37 -25.07 1.42 -9.81
N PRO A 38 -25.26 2.73 -10.00
CA PRO A 38 -24.36 3.54 -10.82
C PRO A 38 -22.95 3.48 -10.26
N GLN A 39 -21.95 3.52 -11.16
CA GLN A 39 -20.56 3.52 -10.73
C GLN A 39 -20.28 4.76 -9.86
N PRO A 40 -19.46 4.63 -8.80
CA PRO A 40 -18.98 5.78 -8.07
C PRO A 40 -18.27 6.75 -9.02
N PRO A 41 -18.45 8.07 -8.84
CA PRO A 41 -17.73 9.06 -9.63
C PRO A 41 -16.23 8.93 -9.38
N GLU A 42 -15.42 9.25 -10.41
CA GLU A 42 -13.97 9.33 -10.28
C GLU A 42 -13.57 10.38 -9.23
N ARG A 43 -12.47 10.10 -8.52
CA ARG A 43 -11.95 11.04 -7.53
C ARG A 43 -11.33 12.25 -8.24
N PRO A 44 -11.74 13.49 -7.93
CA PRO A 44 -11.16 14.66 -8.57
C PRO A 44 -9.71 14.89 -8.11
N TRP A 45 -8.84 15.26 -9.04
CA TRP A 45 -7.50 15.75 -8.73
C TRP A 45 -7.55 17.21 -8.30
N ILE A 46 -7.03 17.53 -7.12
CA ILE A 46 -6.99 18.90 -6.59
C ILE A 46 -5.57 19.48 -6.80
N PRO A 47 -5.38 20.39 -7.77
CA PRO A 47 -4.07 21.03 -7.98
C PRO A 47 -3.78 22.01 -6.84
N LEU A 48 -2.71 21.74 -6.06
CA LEU A 48 -2.26 22.64 -4.99
C LEU A 48 -1.30 23.72 -5.49
N SER A 49 -0.46 23.38 -6.46
CA SER A 49 0.50 24.29 -7.08
C SER A 49 0.89 23.79 -8.47
N ARG A 50 1.39 24.69 -9.31
CA ARG A 50 1.99 24.32 -10.60
C ARG A 50 3.51 24.15 -10.40
N PRO A 51 4.13 23.11 -10.97
CA PRO A 51 5.57 22.95 -10.91
C PRO A 51 6.26 24.15 -11.57
N ASN A 52 7.30 24.67 -10.92
CA ASN A 52 8.11 25.71 -11.53
C ASN A 52 9.01 25.08 -12.61
N ARG A 53 8.69 25.33 -13.88
CA ARG A 53 9.41 24.77 -15.05
C ARG A 53 10.72 25.48 -15.40
N SER A 54 11.17 26.42 -14.58
CA SER A 54 12.47 27.11 -14.79
C SER A 54 13.69 26.24 -14.43
N ARG A 55 13.48 25.10 -13.76
CA ARG A 55 14.54 24.16 -13.36
C ARG A 55 14.12 22.73 -13.70
N PRO A 56 15.07 21.80 -13.90
CA PRO A 56 14.75 20.39 -13.99
C PRO A 56 14.08 19.94 -12.69
N THR A 57 12.91 19.32 -12.82
CA THR A 57 12.12 18.84 -11.68
C THR A 57 11.80 17.37 -11.87
N CYS A 58 12.07 16.58 -10.84
CA CYS A 58 11.58 15.21 -10.74
C CYS A 58 10.15 15.24 -10.22
N LEU A 59 9.17 14.93 -11.07
CA LEU A 59 7.76 14.81 -10.68
C LEU A 59 7.46 13.36 -10.34
N ILE A 60 7.04 13.13 -9.10
CA ILE A 60 6.81 11.80 -8.54
C ILE A 60 5.38 11.74 -8.01
N THR A 61 4.66 10.71 -8.43
CA THR A 61 3.36 10.36 -7.87
C THR A 61 3.52 9.23 -6.84
N VAL A 62 2.91 9.40 -5.66
CA VAL A 62 2.99 8.44 -4.57
C VAL A 62 1.59 7.99 -4.17
N MET A 63 1.33 6.69 -4.22
CA MET A 63 0.10 6.07 -3.73
C MET A 63 0.37 5.44 -2.37
N CYS A 64 -0.55 5.63 -1.41
CA CYS A 64 -0.55 4.93 -0.14
C CYS A 64 -1.91 4.28 0.06
N TYR A 65 -1.96 2.95 0.19
CA TYR A 65 -3.22 2.21 0.23
C TYR A 65 -3.16 0.99 1.15
N ASN A 66 -4.05 0.96 2.14
CA ASN A 66 -4.29 -0.23 2.96
C ASN A 66 -5.33 -1.11 2.25
N VAL A 67 -4.91 -2.32 1.85
CA VAL A 67 -5.71 -3.20 0.98
C VAL A 67 -6.68 -4.12 1.73
N LEU A 68 -6.70 -4.05 3.07
CA LEU A 68 -7.48 -4.90 3.97
C LEU A 68 -7.24 -6.40 3.71
N CYS A 69 -6.36 -7.04 4.49
CA CYS A 69 -6.08 -8.46 4.29
C CYS A 69 -7.32 -9.33 4.49
N ASP A 70 -7.33 -10.53 3.91
CA ASP A 70 -8.50 -11.41 3.96
C ASP A 70 -8.83 -11.84 5.39
N LYS A 71 -7.78 -12.04 6.20
CA LYS A 71 -7.91 -12.35 7.63
C LYS A 71 -8.75 -11.33 8.42
N TYR A 72 -8.75 -10.06 8.03
CA TYR A 72 -9.49 -9.00 8.73
C TYR A 72 -10.84 -8.67 8.09
N ALA A 73 -11.11 -9.14 6.87
CA ALA A 73 -12.36 -8.89 6.13
C ALA A 73 -13.54 -9.77 6.57
N THR A 74 -13.80 -9.85 7.89
CA THR A 74 -14.83 -10.74 8.45
C THR A 74 -16.22 -10.11 8.47
N ARG A 75 -17.28 -10.92 8.45
CA ARG A 75 -18.67 -10.43 8.60
C ARG A 75 -18.95 -9.81 9.97
N GLN A 76 -18.14 -10.10 10.99
CA GLN A 76 -18.29 -9.49 12.31
C GLN A 76 -17.92 -8.00 12.26
N MET A 77 -16.84 -7.67 11.55
CA MET A 77 -16.38 -6.28 11.36
C MET A 77 -17.16 -5.57 10.25
N TYR A 78 -17.52 -6.29 9.19
CA TYR A 78 -18.12 -5.77 7.96
C TYR A 78 -19.50 -6.37 7.66
N GLY A 79 -20.38 -6.48 8.67
CA GLY A 79 -21.68 -7.15 8.54
C GLY A 79 -22.63 -6.53 7.51
N TYR A 80 -22.42 -5.26 7.16
CA TYR A 80 -23.15 -4.55 6.11
C TYR A 80 -22.72 -4.93 4.68
N CYS A 81 -21.57 -5.57 4.53
CA CYS A 81 -21.04 -5.97 3.23
C CYS A 81 -21.41 -7.42 2.94
N PRO A 82 -21.99 -7.74 1.76
CA PRO A 82 -22.34 -9.11 1.43
C PRO A 82 -21.08 -9.97 1.27
N SER A 83 -21.17 -11.26 1.63
CA SER A 83 -20.02 -12.16 1.66
C SER A 83 -19.29 -12.28 0.33
N TRP A 84 -20.00 -12.25 -0.80
CA TRP A 84 -19.39 -12.30 -2.12
C TRP A 84 -18.49 -11.08 -2.41
N ALA A 85 -18.84 -9.91 -1.85
CA ALA A 85 -18.08 -8.69 -2.01
C ALA A 85 -16.91 -8.59 -1.02
N LEU A 86 -17.00 -9.30 0.12
CA LEU A 86 -15.88 -9.46 1.07
C LEU A 86 -14.88 -10.52 0.62
N ALA A 87 -15.29 -11.48 -0.20
CA ALA A 87 -14.42 -12.55 -0.67
C ALA A 87 -13.16 -11.99 -1.36
N TRP A 88 -11.99 -12.49 -0.96
CA TRP A 88 -10.71 -12.02 -1.48
C TRP A 88 -10.61 -12.08 -3.01
N ASP A 89 -11.10 -13.16 -3.64
CA ASP A 89 -11.05 -13.32 -5.10
C ASP A 89 -11.79 -12.23 -5.86
N TYR A 90 -12.82 -11.65 -5.24
CA TYR A 90 -13.51 -10.48 -5.76
C TYR A 90 -12.72 -9.20 -5.47
N ARG A 91 -12.35 -8.97 -4.20
CA ARG A 91 -11.69 -7.71 -3.77
C ARG A 91 -10.34 -7.49 -4.42
N LYS A 92 -9.51 -8.54 -4.54
CA LYS A 92 -8.13 -8.42 -5.05
C LYS A 92 -8.08 -7.86 -6.48
N LYS A 93 -9.09 -8.18 -7.30
CA LYS A 93 -9.22 -7.65 -8.67
C LYS A 93 -9.50 -6.16 -8.65
N ALA A 94 -10.49 -5.72 -7.87
CA ALA A 94 -10.82 -4.31 -7.72
C ALA A 94 -9.67 -3.48 -7.11
N ILE A 95 -8.96 -4.03 -6.13
CA ILE A 95 -7.78 -3.40 -5.52
C ILE A 95 -6.69 -3.20 -6.58
N LEU A 96 -6.39 -4.23 -7.36
CA LEU A 96 -5.39 -4.15 -8.42
C LEU A 96 -5.81 -3.15 -9.51
N ALA A 97 -7.08 -3.14 -9.92
CA ALA A 97 -7.62 -2.19 -10.88
C ALA A 97 -7.44 -0.74 -10.40
N GLU A 98 -7.72 -0.46 -9.12
CA GLU A 98 -7.50 0.87 -8.54
C GLU A 98 -6.02 1.26 -8.54
N ILE A 99 -5.12 0.35 -8.18
CA ILE A 99 -3.67 0.58 -8.22
C ILE A 99 -3.22 0.91 -9.66
N LYS A 100 -3.67 0.11 -10.64
CA LYS A 100 -3.33 0.31 -12.06
C LYS A 100 -3.92 1.59 -12.63
N HIS A 101 -5.13 1.97 -12.22
CA HIS A 101 -5.80 3.19 -12.68
C HIS A 101 -5.00 4.47 -12.32
N TYR A 102 -4.47 4.57 -11.10
CA TYR A 102 -3.70 5.75 -10.70
C TYR A 102 -2.29 5.79 -11.30
N THR A 103 -1.75 4.66 -11.75
CA THR A 103 -0.45 4.58 -12.43
C THR A 103 0.74 5.19 -11.65
N ALA A 104 0.63 5.28 -10.31
CA ALA A 104 1.57 6.01 -9.47
C ALA A 104 3.01 5.52 -9.60
N ASP A 105 3.99 6.43 -9.51
CA ASP A 105 5.41 6.12 -9.66
C ASP A 105 5.96 5.25 -8.51
N ILE A 106 5.45 5.49 -7.30
CA ILE A 106 5.73 4.73 -6.08
C ILE A 106 4.39 4.34 -5.45
N ILE A 107 4.24 3.07 -5.10
CA ILE A 107 3.02 2.53 -4.48
C ILE A 107 3.39 1.89 -3.15
N SER A 108 2.74 2.35 -2.09
CA SER A 108 2.94 1.89 -0.72
C SER A 108 1.69 1.17 -0.24
N LEU A 109 1.77 -0.14 -0.05
CA LEU A 109 0.64 -0.97 0.39
C LEU A 109 0.80 -1.44 1.85
N GLN A 110 -0.29 -1.41 2.61
CA GLN A 110 -0.40 -2.00 3.95
C GLN A 110 -1.42 -3.14 3.95
N GLU A 111 -1.29 -4.05 4.92
CA GLU A 111 -2.13 -5.25 5.06
C GLU A 111 -2.05 -6.18 3.84
N VAL A 112 -0.86 -6.28 3.24
CA VAL A 112 -0.62 -7.23 2.14
C VAL A 112 -0.20 -8.57 2.73
N GLU A 113 -0.96 -9.64 2.46
CA GLU A 113 -0.57 -10.99 2.86
C GLU A 113 0.65 -11.49 2.08
N THR A 114 1.51 -12.26 2.77
CA THR A 114 2.77 -12.78 2.21
C THR A 114 2.55 -13.54 0.90
N ASP A 115 1.59 -14.47 0.85
CA ASP A 115 1.33 -15.25 -0.36
C ASP A 115 0.78 -14.37 -1.50
N GLN A 116 -0.05 -13.37 -1.16
CA GLN A 116 -0.65 -12.47 -2.13
C GLN A 116 0.37 -11.50 -2.73
N PHE A 117 1.37 -11.07 -1.95
CA PHE A 117 2.48 -10.30 -2.50
C PHE A 117 3.20 -11.09 -3.61
N TYR A 118 3.67 -12.30 -3.32
CA TYR A 118 4.48 -13.06 -4.26
C TYR A 118 3.70 -13.66 -5.43
N LYS A 119 2.45 -14.11 -5.21
CA LYS A 119 1.65 -14.79 -6.24
C LYS A 119 0.74 -13.89 -7.05
N PHE A 120 0.41 -12.69 -6.55
CA PHE A 120 -0.57 -11.81 -7.19
C PHE A 120 -0.02 -10.40 -7.44
N PHE A 121 0.28 -9.62 -6.41
CA PHE A 121 0.66 -8.21 -6.58
C PHE A 121 1.97 -8.03 -7.35
N LEU A 122 3.02 -8.75 -6.96
CA LEU A 122 4.34 -8.64 -7.59
C LEU A 122 4.32 -9.04 -9.07
N PRO A 123 3.80 -10.22 -9.49
CA PRO A 123 3.78 -10.59 -10.91
C PRO A 123 2.89 -9.65 -11.75
N GLU A 124 1.74 -9.23 -11.23
CA GLU A 124 0.84 -8.31 -11.95
C GLU A 124 1.44 -6.93 -12.14
N LEU A 125 2.07 -6.37 -11.12
CA LEU A 125 2.71 -5.05 -11.21
C LEU A 125 4.05 -5.11 -11.97
N LYS A 126 4.75 -6.25 -11.96
CA LYS A 126 5.93 -6.47 -12.81
C LYS A 126 5.61 -6.37 -14.29
N ARG A 127 4.45 -6.89 -14.72
CA ARG A 127 3.97 -6.73 -16.10
C ARG A 127 3.75 -5.27 -16.49
N ASP A 128 3.43 -4.42 -15.52
CA ASP A 128 3.19 -2.99 -15.71
C ASP A 128 4.45 -2.13 -15.47
N GLY A 129 5.63 -2.76 -15.36
CA GLY A 129 6.93 -2.09 -15.27
C GLY A 129 7.37 -1.71 -13.85
N TYR A 130 6.75 -2.29 -12.82
CA TYR A 130 7.16 -2.11 -11.44
C TYR A 130 8.11 -3.21 -10.96
N ASP A 131 8.89 -2.90 -9.94
CA ASP A 131 9.46 -3.90 -9.05
C ASP A 131 9.03 -3.58 -7.62
N GLY A 132 9.22 -4.49 -6.68
CA GLY A 132 8.75 -4.26 -5.32
C GLY A 132 9.43 -5.08 -4.26
N ILE A 133 9.38 -4.54 -3.05
CA ILE A 133 9.88 -5.14 -1.82
C ILE A 133 8.72 -5.36 -0.84
N PHE A 134 8.88 -6.36 0.02
CA PHE A 134 7.88 -6.74 1.00
C PHE A 134 8.53 -7.21 2.30
N SER A 135 7.88 -6.89 3.40
CA SER A 135 8.21 -7.49 4.70
C SER A 135 6.93 -7.84 5.44
N PRO A 136 6.77 -9.08 5.94
CA PRO A 136 5.66 -9.45 6.81
C PRO A 136 5.88 -8.92 8.23
N LYS A 137 4.82 -8.82 9.02
CA LYS A 137 4.94 -8.54 10.47
C LYS A 137 5.82 -9.55 11.19
N SER A 138 6.49 -9.10 12.26
CA SER A 138 7.52 -9.87 12.97
C SER A 138 7.06 -11.25 13.45
N ARG A 139 5.75 -11.43 13.72
CA ARG A 139 5.16 -12.73 14.09
C ARG A 139 5.42 -13.83 13.06
N ALA A 140 5.63 -13.50 11.79
CA ALA A 140 5.97 -14.47 10.74
C ALA A 140 7.19 -15.33 11.12
N LYS A 141 8.14 -14.79 11.88
CA LYS A 141 9.38 -15.47 12.27
C LYS A 141 9.15 -16.66 13.21
N THR A 142 8.12 -16.61 14.05
CA THR A 142 7.82 -17.63 15.06
C THR A 142 6.68 -18.58 14.66
N MET A 143 5.98 -18.29 13.55
CA MET A 143 4.90 -19.13 13.05
C MET A 143 5.41 -20.26 12.16
N ALA A 144 4.65 -21.37 12.13
CA ALA A 144 4.85 -22.45 11.19
C ALA A 144 4.71 -21.96 9.74
N GLU A 145 5.40 -22.61 8.80
CA GLU A 145 5.45 -22.22 7.39
C GLU A 145 4.06 -22.11 6.75
N ASN A 146 3.15 -23.03 7.10
CA ASN A 146 1.78 -23.04 6.62
C ASN A 146 0.96 -21.81 7.03
N ASP A 147 1.27 -21.20 8.17
CA ASP A 147 0.55 -20.02 8.66
C ASP A 147 1.24 -18.72 8.25
N ARG A 148 2.56 -18.76 8.07
CA ARG A 148 3.38 -17.61 7.67
C ARG A 148 2.88 -16.96 6.38
N LYS A 149 2.38 -17.76 5.44
CA LYS A 149 1.86 -17.28 4.14
C LYS A 149 0.67 -16.31 4.27
N PHE A 150 -0.08 -16.38 5.37
CA PHE A 150 -1.22 -15.50 5.66
C PHE A 150 -0.86 -14.33 6.58
N VAL A 151 0.41 -14.17 6.95
CA VAL A 151 0.85 -13.01 7.72
C VAL A 151 0.91 -11.82 6.77
N ASP A 152 0.19 -10.77 7.14
CA ASP A 152 0.17 -9.49 6.47
C ASP A 152 1.39 -8.62 6.84
N GLY A 153 1.71 -7.70 5.95
CA GLY A 153 2.84 -6.79 6.07
C GLY A 153 2.71 -5.55 5.21
N CYS A 154 3.85 -4.93 4.94
CA CYS A 154 3.96 -3.73 4.12
C CYS A 154 4.71 -4.06 2.83
N ALA A 155 4.26 -3.48 1.72
CA ALA A 155 4.93 -3.59 0.42
C ALA A 155 5.20 -2.20 -0.18
N ILE A 156 6.35 -2.03 -0.83
CA ILE A 156 6.66 -0.84 -1.63
C ILE A 156 6.94 -1.30 -3.05
N PHE A 157 6.20 -0.75 -4.02
CA PHE A 157 6.46 -0.90 -5.45
C PHE A 157 6.96 0.41 -6.03
N PHE A 158 7.83 0.34 -7.04
CA PHE A 158 8.38 1.50 -7.71
C PHE A 158 8.56 1.22 -9.20
N ARG A 159 8.33 2.22 -10.05
CA ARG A 159 8.55 2.11 -11.50
C ARG A 159 10.02 1.91 -11.81
N THR A 160 10.36 0.78 -12.42
CA THR A 160 11.73 0.43 -12.79
C THR A 160 12.33 1.37 -13.84
N ALA A 161 11.50 2.01 -14.67
CA ALA A 161 11.95 3.02 -15.61
C ALA A 161 12.50 4.28 -14.92
N LYS A 162 11.93 4.65 -13.76
CA LYS A 162 12.28 5.88 -13.03
C LYS A 162 13.19 5.66 -11.83
N PHE A 163 13.20 4.46 -11.26
CA PHE A 163 13.96 4.18 -10.04
C PHE A 163 14.73 2.86 -10.09
N SER A 164 15.76 2.79 -9.26
CA SER A 164 16.40 1.54 -8.86
C SER A 164 16.53 1.49 -7.34
N LEU A 165 16.21 0.33 -6.75
CA LEU A 165 16.41 0.09 -5.33
C LEU A 165 17.91 0.06 -5.01
N ILE A 166 18.32 0.87 -4.04
CA ILE A 166 19.67 0.84 -3.46
C ILE A 166 19.68 -0.05 -2.22
N LYS A 167 18.69 0.15 -1.34
CA LYS A 167 18.62 -0.52 -0.04
C LYS A 167 17.19 -0.57 0.45
N GLU A 168 16.84 -1.65 1.13
CA GLU A 168 15.62 -1.75 1.94
C GLU A 168 15.98 -1.76 3.43
N HIS A 169 15.06 -1.26 4.25
CA HIS A 169 15.22 -1.26 5.69
C HIS A 169 13.91 -1.66 6.37
N LEU A 170 13.94 -2.80 7.06
CA LEU A 170 12.86 -3.27 7.92
C LEU A 170 13.02 -2.66 9.31
N ILE A 171 11.96 -2.04 9.80
CA ILE A 171 11.88 -1.46 11.14
C ILE A 171 10.92 -2.32 11.96
N GLU A 172 11.43 -3.05 12.94
CA GLU A 172 10.62 -3.84 13.86
C GLU A 172 10.40 -3.06 15.15
N PHE A 173 9.18 -2.53 15.35
CA PHE A 173 8.92 -1.62 16.47
C PHE A 173 9.05 -2.29 17.83
N ASN A 174 8.77 -3.59 17.92
CA ASN A 174 9.01 -4.36 19.15
C ASN A 174 10.49 -4.40 19.53
N GLN A 175 11.40 -4.63 18.58
CA GLN A 175 12.85 -4.67 18.83
C GLN A 175 13.37 -3.28 19.19
N LEU A 176 12.89 -2.24 18.52
CA LEU A 176 13.19 -0.86 18.92
C LEU A 176 12.69 -0.55 20.33
N ALA A 177 11.48 -1.01 20.68
CA ALA A 177 10.94 -0.83 22.01
C ALA A 177 11.78 -1.57 23.07
N MET A 178 12.19 -2.81 22.81
CA MET A 178 13.08 -3.57 23.71
C MET A 178 14.42 -2.88 23.93
N ALA A 179 15.02 -2.34 22.88
CA ALA A 179 16.31 -1.65 22.98
C ALA A 179 16.21 -0.31 23.73
N ASN A 180 15.02 0.29 23.82
CA ASN A 180 14.78 1.60 24.43
C ASN A 180 13.83 1.54 25.63
N SER A 181 13.64 0.36 26.25
CA SER A 181 12.68 0.18 27.34
C SER A 181 13.22 0.49 28.74
N GLU A 182 14.50 0.90 28.86
CA GLU A 182 15.13 1.13 30.15
C GLU A 182 14.31 2.10 31.03
N GLY A 183 13.85 1.60 32.18
CA GLY A 183 13.08 2.37 33.15
C GLY A 183 11.63 2.66 32.78
N SER A 184 11.08 2.08 31.71
CA SER A 184 9.69 2.33 31.28
C SER A 184 8.85 1.06 31.20
N ASP A 185 8.03 0.84 32.24
CA ASP A 185 7.04 -0.24 32.27
C ASP A 185 6.00 -0.11 31.14
N ASP A 186 5.67 1.13 30.74
CA ASP A 186 4.72 1.36 29.63
C ASP A 186 5.29 0.89 28.28
N MET A 187 6.60 1.08 28.04
CA MET A 187 7.27 0.56 26.84
C MET A 187 7.23 -0.97 26.80
N LEU A 188 7.48 -1.62 27.94
CA LEU A 188 7.45 -3.08 28.05
C LEU A 188 6.04 -3.66 27.91
N ASN A 189 5.03 -3.02 28.49
CA ASN A 189 3.69 -3.58 28.57
C ASN A 189 2.80 -3.21 27.37
N ARG A 190 3.00 -2.04 26.75
CA ARG A 190 2.10 -1.52 25.71
C ARG A 190 2.70 -1.57 24.30
N VAL A 191 4.01 -1.38 24.18
CA VAL A 191 4.69 -1.19 22.89
C VAL A 191 5.42 -2.45 22.46
N MET A 192 6.25 -3.03 23.34
CA MET A 192 7.02 -4.25 23.08
C MET A 192 6.18 -5.43 22.57
N PRO A 193 4.95 -5.69 23.06
CA PRO A 193 4.15 -6.84 22.59
C PRO A 193 3.56 -6.64 21.19
N LYS A 194 3.67 -5.45 20.59
CA LYS A 194 3.10 -5.15 19.28
C LYS A 194 4.06 -5.57 18.16
N ASP A 195 3.59 -6.44 17.27
CA ASP A 195 4.35 -6.99 16.14
C ASP A 195 4.34 -6.09 14.88
N ASN A 196 3.99 -4.82 15.05
CA ASN A 196 3.95 -3.85 13.97
C ASN A 196 5.34 -3.62 13.37
N ILE A 197 5.40 -3.43 12.06
CA ILE A 197 6.64 -3.17 11.33
C ILE A 197 6.51 -1.93 10.45
N GLY A 198 7.61 -1.21 10.26
CA GLY A 198 7.76 -0.25 9.17
C GLY A 198 8.64 -0.83 8.07
N LEU A 199 8.36 -0.46 6.82
CA LEU A 199 9.23 -0.79 5.70
C LEU A 199 9.69 0.51 5.05
N ALA A 200 10.99 0.59 4.79
CA ALA A 200 11.58 1.70 4.07
C ALA A 200 12.40 1.27 2.85
N ALA A 201 12.31 2.06 1.79
CA ALA A 201 13.07 1.88 0.56
C ALA A 201 13.94 3.11 0.29
N LEU A 202 15.18 2.85 -0.07
CA LEU A 202 16.15 3.83 -0.55
C LEU A 202 16.23 3.69 -2.07
N LEU A 203 15.66 4.65 -2.81
CA LEU A 203 15.54 4.59 -4.27
C LEU A 203 16.45 5.63 -4.94
N LYS A 204 17.25 5.19 -5.91
CA LYS A 204 18.00 6.07 -6.82
C LYS A 204 17.11 6.48 -7.99
N THR A 205 17.03 7.77 -8.29
CA THR A 205 16.33 8.27 -9.48
C THR A 205 17.13 8.00 -10.76
N LYS A 206 16.44 7.64 -11.85
CA LYS A 206 16.97 7.50 -13.21
C LYS A 206 16.59 8.70 -14.07
N GLU A 207 17.18 8.81 -15.25
CA GLU A 207 16.96 9.92 -16.20
C GLU A 207 15.49 10.13 -16.52
N ALA A 208 14.76 9.05 -16.78
CA ALA A 208 13.32 9.09 -17.08
C ALA A 208 12.42 9.63 -15.94
N ALA A 209 12.98 9.91 -14.76
CA ALA A 209 12.24 10.54 -13.66
C ALA A 209 12.18 12.08 -13.77
N TRP A 210 13.00 12.70 -14.64
CA TRP A 210 13.18 14.14 -14.71
C TRP A 210 12.61 14.74 -16.00
N ASP A 211 11.84 15.81 -15.87
CA ASP A 211 11.38 16.60 -17.03
C ASP A 211 12.47 17.60 -17.46
N ASN A 212 12.82 17.61 -18.76
CA ASN A 212 13.71 18.50 -19.53
C ASN A 212 15.12 17.96 -19.88
N GLU A 213 15.22 17.27 -21.03
CA GLU A 213 16.47 16.81 -21.65
C GLU A 213 17.35 17.92 -22.25
N LYS A 214 16.85 19.16 -22.41
CA LYS A 214 17.44 20.12 -23.35
C LYS A 214 18.58 21.01 -22.84
N TYR A 215 18.88 21.05 -21.53
CA TYR A 215 19.84 22.05 -20.99
C TYR A 215 20.70 21.59 -19.82
N PHE A 216 20.82 20.29 -19.53
CA PHE A 216 21.55 19.84 -18.35
C PHE A 216 22.65 18.84 -18.69
N ASN A 217 23.87 19.11 -18.20
CA ASN A 217 24.90 18.08 -18.11
C ASN A 217 24.44 17.06 -17.06
N PHE A 218 24.11 15.86 -17.52
CA PHE A 218 23.57 14.77 -16.70
C PHE A 218 24.59 14.26 -15.66
N ASP A 219 25.89 14.46 -15.87
CA ASP A 219 26.92 13.81 -15.06
C ASP A 219 27.05 14.34 -13.61
N ASP A 220 26.67 15.59 -13.31
CA ASP A 220 26.90 16.19 -11.98
C ASP A 220 25.74 16.00 -10.98
N PHE A 221 24.51 15.73 -11.43
CA PHE A 221 23.32 15.73 -10.55
C PHE A 221 22.75 14.32 -10.27
N PHE A 222 22.92 13.38 -11.21
CA PHE A 222 22.30 12.04 -11.15
C PHE A 222 22.87 11.11 -10.08
N GLN A 223 24.00 11.45 -9.46
CA GLN A 223 24.62 10.55 -8.48
C GLN A 223 23.93 10.55 -7.11
N ASN A 224 23.10 11.54 -6.74
CA ASN A 224 22.75 11.74 -5.32
C ASN A 224 21.26 11.95 -4.97
N SER A 225 20.33 11.93 -5.93
CA SER A 225 18.90 12.04 -5.58
C SER A 225 18.36 10.70 -5.10
N VAL A 226 18.17 10.63 -3.78
CA VAL A 226 17.70 9.44 -3.08
C VAL A 226 16.34 9.71 -2.45
N ILE A 227 15.35 8.87 -2.77
CA ILE A 227 14.02 8.96 -2.17
C ILE A 227 13.95 7.95 -1.04
N PHE A 228 13.54 8.42 0.14
CA PHE A 228 13.25 7.59 1.29
C PHE A 228 11.72 7.47 1.42
N VAL A 229 11.21 6.27 1.17
CA VAL A 229 9.78 5.98 1.35
C VAL A 229 9.65 5.22 2.66
N VAL A 230 8.81 5.68 3.59
CA VAL A 230 8.52 4.96 4.84
C VAL A 230 7.04 4.65 4.90
N ILE A 231 6.72 3.37 5.13
CA ILE A 231 5.36 2.94 5.40
C ILE A 231 5.27 2.56 6.87
N PHE A 232 4.33 3.18 7.58
CA PHE A 232 3.89 2.72 8.88
C PHE A 232 2.62 1.90 8.71
N PRO A 233 2.45 0.80 9.48
CA PRO A 233 1.23 0.02 9.44
C PRO A 233 0.11 0.91 10.00
N SER A 234 -1.13 0.69 9.55
CA SER A 234 -2.28 1.32 10.20
C SER A 234 -2.26 0.93 11.67
N PHE A 235 -1.93 1.88 12.54
CA PHE A 235 -2.29 1.79 13.94
C PHE A 235 -3.81 1.72 13.96
N HIS A 236 -4.36 0.52 14.07
CA HIS A 236 -5.69 0.37 14.61
C HIS A 236 -5.59 0.97 16.01
N VAL A 237 -5.91 2.26 16.12
CA VAL A 237 -6.16 2.94 17.37
C VAL A 237 -7.19 2.05 18.05
N LEU A 238 -6.72 1.28 19.03
CA LEU A 238 -7.58 0.57 19.97
C LEU A 238 -8.55 1.63 20.48
N LYS A 239 -9.81 1.49 20.08
CA LYS A 239 -10.90 2.14 20.79
C LYS A 239 -10.92 1.66 22.23
#